data_AF-A0A382PZ91-F1
#
_entry.id   AF-A0A382PZ91-F1
#
_cell.length_a   1.000
_cell.length_b   1.000
_cell.length_c   1.000
_cell.angle_alpha   90.00
_cell.angle_beta   90.00
_cell.angle_gamma   90.00
#
_symmetry.space_group_name_H-M   'P 1'
#
loop_
_entity.id
_entity.type
_entity.pdbx_description
1 polymer ?
#
loop_
_entity_poly.entity_id
_entity_poly.type
_entity_poly.pdbx_seq_one_letter_code
_entity_poly.pdbx_strand_id
1 'polypeptide(L)'
;MVLDSINFPEDLNGLNSHELETLSSEIRTLLVETVENNGGHLGSNLGIVELTIALHRVFDSPNDTILWDTGHQTYVHKILTGRRKEFTNLRLPGGISGYPSREESPHDWIENSHASTVLSYAHGLASAYSLSDDKRRVVAVIGDGSLTGG
;
A
#
# COMPACT_ATOMS: atom_id res chain seq x y z
N MET A 1 6.67 -2.10 20.25
CA MET A 1 5.53 -2.67 19.49
C MET A 1 6.11 -3.50 18.35
N VAL A 2 5.39 -4.49 17.80
CA VAL A 2 5.87 -5.24 16.60
C VAL A 2 6.04 -4.27 15.44
N LEU A 3 5.11 -3.33 15.30
CA LEU A 3 5.13 -2.25 14.33
C LEU A 3 6.39 -1.37 14.41
N ASP A 4 7.04 -1.26 15.58
CA ASP A 4 8.27 -0.45 15.72
C ASP A 4 9.48 -1.08 15.02
N SER A 5 9.48 -2.40 14.86
CA SER A 5 10.53 -3.12 14.12
C SER A 5 10.29 -3.18 12.62
N ILE A 6 9.15 -2.70 12.12
CA ILE A 6 8.83 -2.72 10.69
C ILE A 6 9.17 -1.36 10.07
N ASN A 7 10.14 -1.37 9.16
CA ASN A 7 10.51 -0.22 8.35
C ASN A 7 10.25 -0.50 6.86
N PHE A 8 10.57 -1.71 6.37
CA PHE A 8 10.38 -2.09 4.96
C PHE A 8 9.69 -3.45 4.83
N PRO A 9 9.19 -3.82 3.63
CA PRO A 9 8.47 -5.08 3.42
C PRO A 9 9.22 -6.31 3.90
N GLU A 10 10.55 -6.34 3.78
CA GLU A 10 11.38 -7.50 4.13
C GLU A 10 11.35 -7.81 5.63
N ASP A 11 11.09 -6.81 6.48
CA ASP A 11 10.97 -6.97 7.93
C ASP A 11 9.77 -7.87 8.31
N LEU A 12 8.79 -8.04 7.41
CA LEU A 12 7.62 -8.90 7.61
C LEU A 12 7.94 -10.40 7.51
N ASN A 13 9.04 -10.77 6.84
CA ASN A 13 9.37 -12.18 6.55
C ASN A 13 9.70 -12.98 7.80
N GLY A 14 10.25 -12.32 8.83
CA GLY A 14 10.60 -12.95 10.11
C GLY A 14 9.42 -13.17 11.05
N LEU A 15 8.26 -12.58 10.78
CA LEU A 15 7.13 -12.60 11.71
C LEU A 15 6.37 -13.93 11.66
N ASN A 16 6.14 -14.50 12.83
CA ASN A 16 5.22 -15.61 13.02
C ASN A 16 3.75 -15.14 13.04
N SER A 17 2.81 -16.09 13.02
CA SER A 17 1.37 -15.79 12.94
C SER A 17 0.85 -14.89 14.07
N HIS A 18 1.34 -15.07 15.31
CA HIS A 18 0.91 -14.26 16.44
C HIS A 18 1.47 -12.82 16.35
N GLU A 19 2.69 -12.68 15.85
CA GLU A 19 3.29 -11.36 15.58
C GLU A 19 2.56 -10.63 14.46
N LEU A 20 2.06 -11.35 13.44
CA LEU A 20 1.23 -10.75 12.39
C LEU A 20 -0.11 -10.26 12.90
N GLU A 21 -0.79 -11.04 13.76
CA GLU A 21 -2.04 -10.61 14.40
C GLU A 21 -1.80 -9.35 15.25
N THR A 22 -0.69 -9.33 15.99
CA THR A 22 -0.28 -8.18 16.79
C THR A 22 -0.01 -6.96 15.91
N LEU A 23 0.78 -7.12 14.84
CA LEU A 23 1.07 -6.08 13.86
C LEU A 23 -0.21 -5.51 13.24
N SER A 24 -1.13 -6.38 12.83
CA SER A 24 -2.43 -5.99 12.28
C SER A 24 -3.24 -5.14 13.26
N SER A 25 -3.21 -5.45 14.56
CA SER A 25 -3.88 -4.65 15.58
C SER A 25 -3.19 -3.29 15.78
N GLU A 26 -1.87 -3.27 15.88
CA GLU A 26 -1.08 -2.05 16.08
C GLU A 26 -1.23 -1.08 14.89
N ILE A 27 -1.26 -1.59 13.65
CA ILE A 27 -1.53 -0.79 12.46
C ILE A 27 -2.93 -0.18 12.52
N ARG A 28 -3.95 -0.94 12.92
CA ARG A 28 -5.32 -0.39 13.07
C ARG A 28 -5.37 0.74 14.09
N THR A 29 -4.71 0.59 15.23
CA THR A 29 -4.60 1.65 16.22
C THR A 29 -3.97 2.90 15.62
N LEU A 30 -2.81 2.77 14.96
CA LEU A 30 -2.13 3.90 14.32
C LEU A 30 -3.01 4.57 13.24
N LEU A 31 -3.74 3.79 12.44
CA LEU A 31 -4.67 4.31 11.44
C LEU A 31 -5.78 5.15 12.07
N VAL A 32 -6.42 4.63 13.13
CA VAL A 32 -7.50 5.34 13.84
C VAL A 32 -6.97 6.63 14.45
N GLU A 33 -5.87 6.56 15.21
CA GLU A 33 -5.28 7.74 15.87
C GLU A 33 -4.87 8.82 14.86
N THR A 34 -4.23 8.44 13.75
CA THR A 34 -3.79 9.41 12.74
C THR A 34 -4.97 10.04 12.01
N VAL A 35 -5.95 9.23 11.59
CA VAL A 35 -7.10 9.72 10.81
C VAL A 35 -8.09 10.50 11.67
N GLU A 36 -8.20 10.21 12.96
CA GLU A 36 -8.98 11.02 13.90
C GLU A 36 -8.45 12.46 13.99
N ASN A 37 -7.12 12.63 13.99
CA ASN A 37 -6.49 13.94 14.09
C ASN A 37 -6.40 14.67 12.74
N ASN A 38 -6.11 13.96 11.64
CA ASN A 38 -5.78 14.58 10.36
C ASN A 38 -6.91 14.47 9.31
N GLY A 39 -7.92 13.64 9.56
CA GLY A 39 -8.92 13.24 8.57
C GLY A 39 -8.35 12.29 7.51
N GLY A 40 -9.21 11.88 6.56
CA GLY A 40 -8.83 10.99 5.46
C GLY A 40 -9.64 9.68 5.43
N HIS A 41 -9.10 8.69 4.75
CA HIS A 41 -9.84 7.48 4.35
C HIS A 41 -9.67 6.35 5.36
N LEU A 42 -10.50 6.30 6.41
CA LEU A 42 -10.35 5.28 7.46
C LEU A 42 -10.87 3.90 7.02
N GLY A 43 -12.13 3.83 6.58
CA GLY A 43 -12.82 2.55 6.35
C GLY A 43 -12.14 1.67 5.31
N SER A 44 -11.69 2.26 4.20
CA SER A 44 -10.97 1.55 3.14
C SER A 44 -9.64 0.97 3.60
N ASN A 45 -8.94 1.62 4.55
CA ASN A 45 -7.66 1.16 5.07
C ASN A 45 -7.80 0.13 6.19
N LEU A 46 -8.84 0.22 7.03
CA LEU A 46 -9.12 -0.82 8.03
C LEU A 46 -9.45 -2.17 7.39
N GLY A 47 -10.09 -2.17 6.22
CA GLY A 47 -10.48 -3.38 5.48
C GLY A 47 -9.35 -4.07 4.72
N ILE A 48 -8.16 -3.48 4.65
CA ILE A 48 -7.07 -3.97 3.78
C ILE A 48 -5.75 -4.26 4.52
N VAL A 49 -5.75 -4.20 5.85
CA VAL A 49 -4.56 -4.41 6.68
C VAL A 49 -3.90 -5.76 6.37
N GLU A 50 -4.64 -6.85 6.53
CA GLU A 50 -4.10 -8.20 6.32
C GLU A 50 -3.74 -8.46 4.87
N LEU A 51 -4.56 -7.98 3.92
CA LEU A 51 -4.25 -8.12 2.50
C LEU A 51 -2.94 -7.42 2.15
N THR A 52 -2.73 -6.21 2.66
CA THR A 52 -1.50 -5.44 2.38
C THR A 52 -0.28 -6.11 2.99
N ILE A 53 -0.38 -6.63 4.22
CA ILE A 53 0.68 -7.41 4.85
C ILE A 53 0.99 -8.67 4.02
N ALA A 54 -0.04 -9.40 3.59
CA ALA A 54 0.13 -10.61 2.79
C ALA A 54 0.80 -10.32 1.44
N LEU A 55 0.38 -9.26 0.75
CA LEU A 55 0.99 -8.83 -0.50
C LEU A 55 2.48 -8.51 -0.33
N HIS A 56 2.85 -7.74 0.68
CA HIS A 56 4.24 -7.38 0.96
C HIS A 56 5.10 -8.52 1.50
N ARG A 57 4.49 -9.62 1.98
CA ARG A 57 5.20 -10.86 2.33
C ARG A 57 5.41 -11.79 1.14
N VAL A 58 4.54 -11.72 0.14
CA VAL A 58 4.55 -12.64 -1.01
C VAL A 58 5.31 -12.04 -2.20
N PHE A 59 5.21 -10.73 -2.40
CA PHE A 59 5.79 -10.01 -3.53
C PHE A 59 6.93 -9.11 -3.07
N ASP A 60 7.97 -9.04 -3.89
CA ASP A 60 9.21 -8.31 -3.61
C ASP A 60 9.09 -6.84 -4.04
N SER A 61 8.27 -6.04 -3.36
CA SER A 61 8.11 -4.62 -3.69
C SER A 61 9.37 -3.82 -3.30
N PRO A 62 9.92 -2.92 -4.16
CA PRO A 62 9.32 -2.39 -5.39
C PRO A 62 9.78 -3.09 -6.68
N ASN A 63 10.53 -4.19 -6.58
CA ASN A 63 10.93 -4.98 -7.74
C ASN A 63 9.69 -5.60 -8.41
N ASP A 64 8.88 -6.35 -7.67
CA ASP A 64 7.52 -6.66 -8.06
C ASP A 64 6.62 -5.42 -7.97
N THR A 65 5.76 -5.26 -8.98
CA THR A 65 4.94 -4.09 -9.18
C THR A 65 3.56 -4.29 -8.56
N ILE A 66 3.34 -3.69 -7.39
CA ILE A 66 2.04 -3.66 -6.72
C ILE A 66 1.33 -2.34 -7.06
N LEU A 67 0.17 -2.45 -7.68
CA LEU A 67 -0.62 -1.34 -8.20
C LEU A 67 -1.92 -1.21 -7.40
N TRP A 68 -2.23 0.00 -6.95
CA TRP A 68 -3.42 0.28 -6.14
C TRP A 68 -4.37 1.20 -6.89
N ASP A 69 -5.58 0.72 -7.20
CA ASP A 69 -6.59 1.56 -7.86
C ASP A 69 -7.14 2.64 -6.92
N THR A 70 -7.37 3.85 -7.42
CA THR A 70 -7.81 5.03 -6.63
C THR A 70 -6.81 5.50 -5.58
N GLY A 71 -6.00 4.61 -5.00
CA GLY A 71 -4.94 4.92 -4.05
C GLY A 71 -5.39 5.24 -2.62
N HIS A 72 -6.67 5.53 -2.38
CA HIS A 72 -7.16 5.89 -1.04
C HIS A 72 -7.01 4.80 0.03
N GLN A 73 -6.82 3.54 -0.36
CA GLN A 73 -6.65 2.36 0.50
C GLN A 73 -5.18 1.96 0.72
N THR A 74 -4.25 2.93 0.64
CA THR A 74 -2.80 2.67 0.66
C THR A 74 -2.08 3.13 1.93
N TYR A 75 -2.79 3.51 2.99
CA TYR A 75 -2.16 3.95 4.23
C TYR A 75 -1.33 2.83 4.87
N VAL A 76 -1.85 1.61 4.88
CA VAL A 76 -1.10 0.43 5.35
C VAL A 76 0.12 0.19 4.45
N HIS A 77 -0.04 0.34 3.13
CA HIS A 77 1.06 0.22 2.19
C HIS A 77 2.17 1.23 2.50
N LYS A 78 1.83 2.51 2.74
CA LYS A 78 2.79 3.54 3.15
C LYS A 78 3.50 3.20 4.45
N ILE A 79 2.76 2.76 5.47
CA ILE A 79 3.32 2.34 6.78
C ILE A 79 4.38 1.24 6.60
N LEU A 80 4.09 0.23 5.76
CA LEU A 80 4.96 -0.93 5.53
C LEU A 80 6.12 -0.68 4.55
N THR A 81 6.22 0.51 3.95
CA THR A 81 7.21 0.86 2.91
C THR A 81 7.99 2.11 3.26
N GLY A 82 8.50 2.16 4.48
CA GLY A 82 9.43 3.18 4.96
C GLY A 82 8.80 4.40 5.61
N ARG A 83 7.47 4.60 5.50
CA ARG A 83 6.83 5.89 5.82
C ARG A 83 6.06 5.89 7.12
N ARG A 84 6.20 4.88 7.98
CA ARG A 84 5.54 4.79 9.29
C ARG A 84 5.72 6.06 10.15
N LYS A 85 6.95 6.58 10.24
CA LYS A 85 7.25 7.76 11.08
C LYS A 85 6.64 9.05 10.53
N GLU A 86 6.56 9.16 9.21
CA GLU A 86 5.96 10.31 8.53
C GLU A 86 4.42 10.24 8.52
N PHE A 87 3.87 9.05 8.76
CA PHE A 87 2.43 8.79 8.70
C PHE A 87 1.63 9.67 9.67
N THR A 88 2.19 10.08 10.81
CA THR A 88 1.51 11.01 11.73
C THR A 88 1.24 12.38 11.09
N ASN A 89 1.94 12.75 10.03
CA ASN A 89 1.76 14.00 9.28
C ASN A 89 0.93 13.80 7.99
N LEU A 90 0.23 12.68 7.86
CA LEU A 90 -0.62 12.36 6.71
C LEU A 90 -1.58 13.51 6.37
N ARG A 91 -1.59 13.93 5.10
CA ARG A 91 -2.44 14.99 4.52
C ARG A 91 -2.26 16.39 5.13
N LEU A 92 -1.28 16.57 6.01
CA LEU A 92 -0.93 17.89 6.52
C LEU A 92 0.00 18.62 5.53
N PRO A 93 0.01 19.97 5.52
CA PRO A 93 0.96 20.73 4.71
C PRO A 93 2.42 20.31 5.00
N GLY A 94 3.15 19.93 3.95
CA GLY A 94 4.53 19.44 4.07
C GLY A 94 4.66 18.01 4.63
N GLY A 95 3.56 17.31 4.86
CA GLY A 95 3.52 15.88 5.18
C GLY A 95 3.25 15.01 3.95
N ILE A 96 3.02 13.71 4.19
CA ILE A 96 2.79 12.74 3.12
C ILE A 96 1.35 12.79 2.58
N SER A 97 1.19 12.48 1.31
CA SER A 97 -0.06 12.45 0.57
C SER A 97 -1.03 11.40 1.10
N GLY A 98 -2.33 11.70 0.96
CA GLY A 98 -3.40 10.73 1.19
C GLY A 98 -3.56 9.68 0.07
N TYR A 99 -2.74 9.77 -0.98
CA TYR A 99 -2.69 8.87 -2.12
C TYR A 99 -1.24 8.46 -2.38
N PRO A 100 -0.98 7.39 -3.15
CA PRO A 100 0.38 7.05 -3.56
C PRO A 100 1.01 8.20 -4.37
N SER A 101 2.31 8.38 -4.18
CA SER A 101 3.14 9.40 -4.83
C SER A 101 4.54 8.82 -5.07
N ARG A 102 5.00 8.85 -6.33
CA ARG A 102 6.34 8.42 -6.74
C ARG A 102 7.42 9.33 -6.20
N GLU A 103 7.09 10.59 -5.94
CA GLU A 103 7.99 11.51 -5.24
C GLU A 103 8.21 11.08 -3.78
N GLU A 104 7.24 10.39 -3.17
CA GLU A 104 7.34 9.90 -1.78
C GLU A 104 7.97 8.52 -1.67
N SER A 105 7.82 7.65 -2.68
CA SER A 105 8.28 6.27 -2.56
C SER A 105 8.43 5.53 -3.89
N PRO A 106 9.47 4.70 -4.06
CA PRO A 106 9.58 3.79 -5.20
C PRO A 106 8.51 2.69 -5.21
N HIS A 107 7.81 2.46 -4.09
CA HIS A 107 6.73 1.47 -3.99
C HIS A 107 5.41 1.98 -4.59
N ASP A 108 5.27 3.30 -4.78
CA ASP A 108 4.04 3.95 -5.24
C ASP A 108 4.02 4.07 -6.76
N TRP A 109 3.68 3.00 -7.48
CA TRP A 109 3.75 2.98 -8.95
C TRP A 109 2.73 3.89 -9.67
N ILE A 110 1.53 4.08 -9.10
CA ILE A 110 0.43 4.85 -9.70
C ILE A 110 0.11 6.06 -8.83
N GLU A 111 0.18 7.27 -9.41
CA GLU A 111 -0.10 8.54 -8.71
C GLU A 111 -1.48 9.11 -9.09
N ASN A 112 -2.55 8.35 -8.89
CA ASN A 112 -3.88 8.85 -9.23
C ASN A 112 -4.91 8.65 -8.12
N SER A 113 -5.92 9.53 -8.15
CA SER A 113 -7.10 9.48 -7.31
C SER A 113 -8.35 9.03 -8.06
N HIS A 114 -8.28 8.87 -9.38
CA HIS A 114 -9.38 8.41 -10.20
C HIS A 114 -9.44 6.88 -10.20
N ALA A 115 -10.65 6.35 -10.05
CA ALA A 115 -10.92 4.92 -10.03
C ALA A 115 -10.81 4.28 -11.43
N SER A 116 -10.70 2.95 -11.44
CA SER A 116 -10.86 2.06 -12.61
C SER A 116 -9.68 2.05 -13.59
N THR A 117 -8.54 2.60 -13.19
CA THR A 117 -7.37 2.75 -14.07
C THR A 117 -6.37 1.61 -13.93
N VAL A 118 -6.38 0.91 -12.79
CA VAL A 118 -5.30 -0.02 -12.41
C VAL A 118 -5.14 -1.18 -13.40
N LEU A 119 -6.23 -1.66 -13.99
CA LEU A 119 -6.18 -2.80 -14.92
C LEU A 119 -5.48 -2.44 -16.22
N SER A 120 -5.67 -1.21 -16.72
CA SER A 120 -4.96 -0.69 -17.88
C SER A 120 -3.46 -0.55 -17.61
N TYR A 121 -3.09 -0.04 -16.42
CA TYR A 121 -1.69 -0.01 -15.99
C TYR A 121 -1.10 -1.41 -15.89
N ALA A 122 -1.81 -2.34 -15.24
CA ALA A 122 -1.36 -3.70 -15.05
C ALA A 122 -1.13 -4.42 -16.37
N HIS A 123 -2.05 -4.26 -17.32
CA HIS A 123 -1.92 -4.84 -18.66
C HIS A 123 -0.70 -4.28 -19.41
N GLY A 124 -0.50 -2.97 -19.40
CA GLY A 124 0.64 -2.33 -20.05
C GLY A 124 1.98 -2.80 -19.47
N LEU A 125 2.10 -2.82 -18.14
CA LEU A 125 3.32 -3.24 -17.44
C LEU A 125 3.61 -4.73 -17.66
N ALA A 126 2.60 -5.59 -17.52
CA ALA A 126 2.76 -7.03 -17.75
C ALA A 126 3.16 -7.33 -19.20
N SER A 127 2.61 -6.60 -20.17
CA SER A 127 2.98 -6.71 -21.58
C SER A 127 4.42 -6.27 -21.82
N ALA A 128 4.84 -5.16 -21.22
CA ALA A 128 6.21 -4.67 -21.33
C ALA A 128 7.23 -5.66 -20.75
N TYR A 129 6.97 -6.20 -19.55
CA TYR A 129 7.85 -7.20 -18.92
C TYR A 129 7.95 -8.48 -19.74
N SER A 130 6.83 -8.96 -20.30
CA SER A 130 6.82 -10.12 -21.19
C SER A 130 7.71 -9.91 -22.42
N LEU A 131 7.66 -8.73 -23.03
CA LEU A 131 8.46 -8.39 -24.22
C LEU A 131 9.95 -8.24 -23.93
N SER A 132 10.32 -7.90 -22.70
CA SER A 132 11.72 -7.74 -22.27
C SER A 132 12.29 -8.98 -21.56
N ASP A 133 11.57 -10.10 -21.55
CA ASP A 133 11.88 -11.31 -20.76
C ASP A 133 12.09 -11.04 -19.25
N ASP A 134 11.49 -9.96 -18.75
CA ASP A 134 11.52 -9.59 -17.34
C ASP A 134 10.50 -10.47 -16.56
N LYS A 135 10.95 -11.07 -15.46
CA LYS A 135 10.18 -12.04 -14.68
C LYS A 135 9.43 -11.43 -13.51
N ARG A 136 9.50 -10.10 -13.33
CA ARG A 136 8.76 -9.35 -12.31
C ARG A 136 7.26 -9.61 -12.38
N ARG A 137 6.62 -9.63 -11.21
CA ARG A 137 5.17 -9.78 -11.07
C ARG A 137 4.48 -8.42 -11.13
N VAL A 138 3.26 -8.43 -11.65
CA VAL A 138 2.36 -7.27 -11.65
C VAL A 138 1.09 -7.67 -10.92
N VAL A 139 0.76 -6.93 -9.86
CA VAL A 139 -0.37 -7.21 -8.98
C VAL A 139 -1.26 -5.98 -8.92
N ALA A 140 -2.50 -6.10 -9.40
CA ALA A 140 -3.48 -5.03 -9.34
C ALA A 140 -4.44 -5.25 -8.16
N VAL A 141 -4.55 -4.24 -7.29
CA VAL A 141 -5.52 -4.20 -6.21
C VAL A 141 -6.61 -3.21 -6.58
N ILE A 142 -7.82 -3.71 -6.77
CA ILE A 142 -8.99 -2.94 -7.20
C ILE A 142 -10.17 -3.16 -6.25
N GLY A 143 -10.85 -2.08 -5.88
CA GLY A 143 -12.12 -2.17 -5.15
C GLY A 143 -13.26 -2.57 -6.07
N ASP A 144 -14.30 -3.20 -5.52
CA ASP A 144 -15.50 -3.60 -6.24
C ASP A 144 -16.21 -2.43 -6.92
N GLY A 145 -16.28 -1.26 -6.27
CA GLY A 145 -16.81 -0.04 -6.88
C GLY A 145 -16.01 0.43 -8.10
N SER A 146 -14.67 0.43 -7.99
CA SER A 146 -13.78 0.77 -9.10
C SER A 146 -13.87 -0.21 -10.27
N LEU A 147 -14.19 -1.48 -10.00
CA LEU A 147 -14.32 -2.50 -11.03
C LEU A 147 -15.52 -2.26 -11.96
N THR A 148 -16.46 -1.39 -11.57
CA THR A 148 -17.62 -1.03 -12.39
C THR A 148 -17.33 0.05 -13.43
N GLY A 149 -16.17 0.70 -13.39
CA GLY A 149 -15.77 1.67 -14.39
C GLY A 149 -15.48 1.02 -15.75
N GLY A 150 -15.87 1.71 -16.82
CA GLY A 150 -15.72 1.25 -18.21
C GLY A 150 -14.45 1.71 -18.91
#